data_AF-A0A3R5UYJ2-F1
#
_entry.id   AF-A0A3R5UYJ2-F1
#
_cell.length_a   1.000
_cell.length_b   1.000
_cell.length_c   1.000
_cell.angle_alpha   90.00
_cell.angle_beta   90.00
_cell.angle_gamma   90.00
#
_symmetry.space_group_name_H-M   'P 1'
#
loop_
_entity.id
_entity.type
_entity.pdbx_description
1 polymer ?
#
loop_
_entity_poly.entity_id
_entity_poly.type
_entity_poly.pdbx_seq_one_letter_code
_entity_poly.pdbx_strand_id
1 'polypeptide(L)'
;MIDDRVFSELYHPVLIPRTVLKAAQGRLSKTFKHAVGVPFQNFLLYMWLKSYPASGIIERFGLPRYGAENRYKDNLTIKASPESLERMAVFKSRHHRRRMANRFIWDGDWDMGKTLFRDTDRYLRISDIWENRLDLRKSRRYAELTEMIRCGRPYIEYNRNRMGIYLNTEGKVLRYLEIYLEFMKQLETHGYESSLEKDPVCAAVGRNGELIKTAKGLHRLAMAQVLGMRSIPVRIRGVHREWWERTAGKENDTDKKILRALEHLG
;
A
#
# COMPACT_ATOMS: atom_id res chain seq x y z
N MET A 1 -10.57 -5.12 14.01
CA MET A 1 -10.63 -5.18 12.54
C MET A 1 -10.76 -6.63 12.08
N ILE A 2 -11.79 -6.96 11.29
CA ILE A 2 -12.01 -8.28 10.69
C ILE A 2 -10.72 -8.76 10.01
N ASP A 3 -10.35 -10.01 10.26
CA ASP A 3 -9.16 -10.60 9.64
C ASP A 3 -9.46 -10.90 8.17
N ASP A 4 -8.45 -10.80 7.32
CA ASP A 4 -8.47 -11.23 5.92
C ASP A 4 -8.85 -12.71 5.76
N ARG A 5 -8.93 -13.47 6.87
CA ARG A 5 -9.45 -14.84 6.95
C ARG A 5 -10.92 -14.94 6.59
N VAL A 6 -11.75 -13.90 6.75
CA VAL A 6 -13.19 -13.97 6.40
C VAL A 6 -13.40 -14.21 4.90
N PHE A 7 -12.43 -13.84 4.05
CA PHE A 7 -12.46 -14.19 2.63
C PHE A 7 -12.29 -15.70 2.35
N SER A 8 -11.99 -16.54 3.35
CA SER A 8 -11.95 -18.00 3.20
C SER A 8 -13.32 -18.56 2.82
N GLU A 9 -14.41 -17.89 3.20
CA GLU A 9 -15.79 -18.27 2.86
C GLU A 9 -16.04 -18.22 1.33
N LEU A 10 -15.28 -17.39 0.61
CA LEU A 10 -15.42 -17.20 -0.84
C LEU A 10 -14.54 -18.15 -1.65
N TYR A 11 -13.88 -19.09 -0.99
CA TYR A 11 -12.99 -20.03 -1.61
C TYR A 11 -13.71 -21.04 -2.51
N HIS A 12 -12.94 -21.66 -3.41
CA HIS A 12 -13.40 -22.82 -4.17
C HIS A 12 -12.25 -23.81 -4.46
N PRO A 13 -12.48 -25.14 -4.34
CA PRO A 13 -11.45 -26.16 -4.55
C PRO A 13 -10.73 -26.10 -5.90
N VAL A 14 -11.40 -25.63 -6.97
CA VAL A 14 -10.78 -25.42 -8.30
C VAL A 14 -9.55 -24.50 -8.24
N LEU A 15 -9.45 -23.63 -7.22
CA LEU A 15 -8.30 -22.76 -7.06
C LEU A 15 -7.12 -23.41 -6.32
N ILE A 16 -7.26 -24.61 -5.72
CA ILE A 16 -6.21 -25.27 -4.90
C ILE A 16 -4.86 -25.27 -5.61
N PRO A 17 -4.71 -25.83 -6.83
CA PRO A 17 -3.37 -26.10 -7.37
C PRO A 17 -2.59 -24.80 -7.62
N ARG A 18 -3.26 -23.80 -8.20
CA ARG A 18 -2.68 -22.48 -8.48
C ARG A 18 -2.43 -21.67 -7.20
N THR A 19 -3.28 -21.81 -6.20
CA THR A 19 -3.16 -21.09 -4.92
C THR A 19 -2.00 -21.65 -4.10
N VAL A 20 -1.86 -22.97 -4.02
CA VAL A 20 -0.74 -23.64 -3.34
C VAL A 20 0.59 -23.24 -3.99
N LEU A 21 0.69 -23.29 -5.32
CA LEU A 21 1.90 -22.86 -6.03
C LEU A 21 2.26 -21.41 -5.73
N LYS A 22 1.29 -20.48 -5.80
CA LYS A 22 1.52 -19.06 -5.49
C LYS A 22 1.87 -18.83 -4.03
N ALA A 23 1.26 -19.57 -3.11
CA ALA A 23 1.57 -19.49 -1.67
C ALA A 23 2.99 -20.00 -1.39
N ALA A 24 3.41 -21.10 -2.01
CA ALA A 24 4.77 -21.63 -1.91
C ALA A 24 5.81 -20.64 -2.44
N GLN A 25 5.59 -20.07 -3.64
CA GLN A 25 6.43 -19.00 -4.19
C GLN A 25 6.48 -17.77 -3.28
N GLY A 26 5.34 -17.40 -2.69
CA GLY A 26 5.23 -16.31 -1.72
C GLY A 26 6.06 -16.55 -0.47
N ARG A 27 5.99 -17.77 0.10
CA ARG A 27 6.77 -18.18 1.26
C ARG A 27 8.26 -18.16 0.97
N LEU A 28 8.70 -18.75 -0.15
CA LEU A 28 10.12 -18.77 -0.53
C LEU A 28 10.68 -17.35 -0.69
N SER A 29 9.96 -16.47 -1.41
CA SER A 29 10.35 -15.08 -1.57
C SER A 29 10.38 -14.32 -0.24
N LYS A 30 9.45 -14.61 0.67
CA LYS A 30 9.42 -14.02 2.01
C LYS A 30 10.61 -14.50 2.84
N THR A 31 10.89 -15.79 2.86
CA THR A 31 12.04 -16.37 3.59
C THR A 31 13.35 -15.77 3.10
N PHE A 32 13.61 -15.76 1.78
CA PHE A 32 14.82 -15.16 1.22
C PHE A 32 14.95 -13.68 1.59
N LYS A 33 13.84 -12.93 1.49
CA LYS A 33 13.81 -11.52 1.87
C LYS A 33 14.18 -11.32 3.34
N HIS A 34 13.67 -12.13 4.27
CA HIS A 34 13.96 -11.97 5.70
C HIS A 34 15.32 -12.53 6.10
N ALA A 35 15.78 -13.62 5.49
CA ALA A 35 17.06 -14.25 5.81
C ALA A 35 18.26 -13.50 5.22
N VAL A 36 18.11 -12.90 4.04
CA VAL A 36 19.23 -12.29 3.29
C VAL A 36 18.95 -10.81 2.99
N GLY A 37 17.80 -10.52 2.39
CA GLY A 37 17.51 -9.18 1.86
C GLY A 37 17.42 -8.08 2.91
N VAL A 38 16.80 -8.36 4.06
CA VAL A 38 16.65 -7.40 5.17
C VAL A 38 17.96 -7.20 5.94
N PRO A 39 18.69 -8.26 6.36
CA PRO A 39 20.00 -8.09 6.99
C PRO A 39 20.97 -7.30 6.12
N PHE A 40 21.05 -7.59 4.82
CA PHE A 40 21.89 -6.84 3.88
C PHE A 40 21.50 -5.36 3.80
N GLN A 41 20.20 -5.05 3.76
CA GLN A 41 19.72 -3.67 3.76
C GLN A 41 20.00 -2.93 5.08
N ASN A 42 19.88 -3.61 6.21
CA ASN A 42 20.25 -3.04 7.51
C ASN A 42 21.76 -2.76 7.57
N PHE A 43 22.59 -3.65 7.02
CA PHE A 43 24.03 -3.46 6.93
C PHE A 43 24.41 -2.26 6.05
N LEU A 44 23.79 -2.11 4.87
CA LEU A 44 23.99 -0.94 4.02
C LEU A 44 23.56 0.35 4.73
N LEU A 45 22.46 0.34 5.48
CA LEU A 45 22.03 1.51 6.24
C LEU A 45 23.05 1.83 7.34
N TYR A 46 23.52 0.82 8.06
CA TYR A 46 24.52 0.97 9.10
C TYR A 46 25.81 1.60 8.55
N MET A 47 26.29 1.11 7.40
CA MET A 47 27.47 1.69 6.75
C MET A 47 27.26 3.16 6.36
N TRP A 48 26.08 3.51 5.87
CA TRP A 48 25.74 4.90 5.58
C TRP A 48 25.71 5.76 6.84
N LEU A 49 25.04 5.31 7.92
CA LEU A 49 24.95 6.02 9.20
C LEU A 49 26.31 6.26 9.87
N LYS A 50 27.26 5.35 9.68
CA LYS A 50 28.64 5.49 10.20
C LYS A 50 29.57 6.26 9.26
N SER A 51 29.05 6.84 8.19
CA SER A 51 29.80 7.65 7.22
C SER A 51 31.02 6.91 6.65
N TYR A 52 30.93 5.59 6.43
CA TYR A 52 31.98 4.83 5.75
C TYR A 52 32.23 5.39 4.33
N PRO A 53 33.39 5.11 3.71
CA PRO A 53 33.74 5.67 2.39
C PRO A 53 32.70 5.44 1.28
N ALA A 54 31.91 4.36 1.37
CA ALA A 54 30.85 4.04 0.42
C ALA A 54 29.51 4.76 0.69
N SER A 55 29.40 5.56 1.75
CA SER A 55 28.15 6.23 2.17
C SER A 55 27.53 7.07 1.04
N GLY A 56 28.31 7.90 0.36
CA GLY A 56 27.84 8.71 -0.77
C GLY A 56 27.30 7.88 -1.94
N ILE A 57 27.87 6.69 -2.17
CA ILE A 57 27.39 5.74 -3.19
C ILE A 57 26.02 5.16 -2.76
N ILE A 58 25.90 4.73 -1.50
CA ILE A 58 24.66 4.17 -0.94
C ILE A 58 23.51 5.19 -1.00
N GLU A 59 23.80 6.46 -0.67
CA GLU A 59 22.83 7.57 -0.76
C GLU A 59 22.45 7.83 -2.22
N ARG A 60 23.42 7.87 -3.14
CA ARG A 60 23.16 8.04 -4.58
C ARG A 60 22.29 6.93 -5.16
N PHE A 61 22.45 5.68 -4.72
CA PHE A 61 21.59 4.57 -5.13
C PHE A 61 20.20 4.57 -4.47
N GLY A 62 19.99 5.43 -3.47
CA GLY A 62 18.70 5.81 -2.95
C GLY A 62 18.33 5.20 -1.60
N LEU A 63 19.32 4.86 -0.76
CA LEU A 63 19.17 4.29 0.58
C LEU A 63 18.32 3.00 0.69
N PRO A 64 18.72 2.03 1.52
CA PRO A 64 17.96 0.79 1.69
C PRO A 64 16.64 1.03 2.44
N ARG A 65 15.49 0.90 1.75
CA ARG A 65 14.17 1.21 2.33
C ARG A 65 13.85 0.39 3.57
N TYR A 66 14.11 -0.92 3.56
CA TYR A 66 13.74 -1.74 4.70
C TYR A 66 14.60 -1.44 5.93
N GLY A 67 15.86 -1.05 5.74
CA GLY A 67 16.69 -0.55 6.83
C GLY A 67 16.07 0.71 7.44
N ALA A 68 15.71 1.69 6.60
CA ALA A 68 15.10 2.92 7.06
C ALA A 68 13.75 2.67 7.76
N GLU A 69 12.88 1.84 7.18
CA GLU A 69 11.59 1.46 7.78
C GLU A 69 11.73 0.73 9.12
N ASN A 70 12.76 -0.10 9.30
CA ASN A 70 12.98 -0.81 10.56
C ASN A 70 13.49 0.11 11.66
N ARG A 71 14.40 1.04 11.33
CA ARG A 71 15.02 1.95 12.31
C ARG A 71 14.11 3.12 12.69
N TYR A 72 13.43 3.71 11.70
CA TYR A 72 12.66 4.95 11.87
C TYR A 72 11.15 4.71 11.77
N LYS A 73 10.67 3.50 12.07
CA LYS A 73 9.26 3.09 11.86
C LYS A 73 8.24 4.13 12.37
N ASP A 74 8.49 4.66 13.56
CA ASP A 74 7.59 5.58 14.24
C ASP A 74 7.68 6.99 13.62
N ASN A 75 8.89 7.45 13.26
CA ASN A 75 9.09 8.72 12.55
C ASN A 75 8.59 8.69 11.10
N LEU A 76 8.60 7.54 10.44
CA LEU A 76 8.08 7.36 9.08
C LEU A 76 6.55 7.21 9.04
N THR A 77 5.89 7.13 10.19
CA THR A 77 4.43 7.00 10.26
C THR A 77 3.84 8.32 10.77
N ILE A 78 3.36 9.14 9.85
CA ILE A 78 2.76 10.44 10.15
C ILE A 78 1.24 10.34 10.22
N LYS A 79 0.59 11.25 10.94
CA LYS A 79 -0.86 11.45 10.84
C LYS A 79 -1.14 12.41 9.71
N ALA A 80 -1.92 12.00 8.72
CA ALA A 80 -2.32 12.85 7.61
C ALA A 80 -3.82 12.77 7.37
N SER A 81 -4.38 13.83 6.80
CA SER A 81 -5.75 13.77 6.28
C SER A 81 -5.80 12.78 5.10
N PRO A 82 -6.76 11.85 5.05
CA PRO A 82 -6.97 11.01 3.86
C PRO A 82 -7.12 11.84 2.58
N GLU A 83 -7.70 13.04 2.68
CA GLU A 83 -7.89 13.94 1.54
C GLU A 83 -6.59 14.52 1.01
N SER A 84 -5.51 14.59 1.79
CA SER A 84 -4.22 15.06 1.28
C SER A 84 -3.56 14.07 0.32
N LEU A 85 -4.07 12.85 0.20
CA LEU A 85 -3.55 11.78 -0.67
C LEU A 85 -4.33 11.69 -1.99
N GLU A 86 -4.41 12.82 -2.70
CA GLU A 86 -5.19 12.94 -3.92
C GLU A 86 -4.56 12.26 -5.12
N ARG A 87 -3.22 12.31 -5.26
CA ARG A 87 -2.51 11.84 -6.46
C ARG A 87 -1.84 10.50 -6.25
N MET A 88 -1.84 9.68 -7.30
CA MET A 88 -1.13 8.40 -7.34
C MET A 88 0.28 8.55 -7.93
N ALA A 89 1.26 7.85 -7.34
CA ALA A 89 2.58 7.71 -7.93
C ALA A 89 2.50 6.88 -9.22
N VAL A 90 2.94 7.47 -10.33
CA VAL A 90 2.90 6.87 -11.68
C VAL A 90 4.30 6.47 -12.11
N PHE A 91 4.54 5.19 -12.37
CA PHE A 91 5.84 4.72 -12.83
C PHE A 91 5.79 4.31 -14.30
N LYS A 92 6.82 4.69 -15.08
CA LYS A 92 6.98 4.31 -16.50
C LYS A 92 6.75 2.82 -16.79
N SER A 93 7.10 1.94 -15.84
CA SER A 93 6.82 0.51 -15.95
C SER A 93 6.72 -0.18 -14.60
N ARG A 94 6.13 -1.38 -14.61
CA ARG A 94 6.09 -2.25 -13.42
C ARG A 94 7.49 -2.62 -12.93
N HIS A 95 8.45 -2.79 -13.84
CA HIS A 95 9.85 -3.04 -13.49
C HIS A 95 10.45 -1.83 -12.78
N HIS A 96 10.21 -0.62 -13.31
CA HIS A 96 10.69 0.61 -12.69
C HIS A 96 10.15 0.78 -11.26
N ARG A 97 8.85 0.57 -11.07
CA ARG A 97 8.20 0.57 -9.75
C ARG A 97 8.83 -0.43 -8.78
N ARG A 98 9.12 -1.66 -9.24
CA ARG A 98 9.74 -2.70 -8.39
C ARG A 98 11.15 -2.32 -7.96
N ARG A 99 11.92 -1.69 -8.85
CA ARG A 99 13.27 -1.18 -8.55
C ARG A 99 13.21 -0.10 -7.46
N MET A 100 12.29 0.86 -7.58
CA MET A 100 12.10 1.93 -6.59
C MET A 100 11.54 1.40 -5.26
N ALA A 101 10.73 0.34 -5.29
CA ALA A 101 10.14 -0.23 -4.08
C ALA A 101 11.15 -0.80 -3.06
N ASN A 102 12.46 -0.86 -3.34
CA ASN A 102 13.49 -1.23 -2.36
C ASN A 102 14.37 -0.06 -1.93
N ARG A 103 14.12 1.15 -2.47
CA ARG A 103 14.86 2.38 -2.18
C ARG A 103 14.00 3.33 -1.37
N PHE A 104 14.63 4.14 -0.54
CA PHE A 104 13.96 5.23 0.18
C PHE A 104 13.99 6.54 -0.63
N ILE A 105 15.05 6.84 -1.36
CA ILE A 105 15.14 8.01 -2.25
C ILE A 105 14.81 7.56 -3.68
N TRP A 106 13.83 8.21 -4.31
CA TRP A 106 13.30 7.87 -5.62
C TRP A 106 13.61 8.94 -6.66
N ASP A 107 13.92 8.48 -7.87
CA ASP A 107 14.35 9.33 -8.99
C ASP A 107 13.28 9.41 -10.07
N GLY A 108 13.30 10.50 -10.84
CA GLY A 108 12.47 10.71 -12.01
C GLY A 108 11.03 11.11 -11.69
N ASP A 109 10.20 11.19 -12.71
CA ASP A 109 8.93 11.94 -12.66
C ASP A 109 7.72 11.15 -12.16
N TRP A 110 7.93 10.33 -11.12
CA TRP A 110 6.87 9.47 -10.60
C TRP A 110 5.75 10.22 -9.88
N ASP A 111 6.03 11.45 -9.46
CA ASP A 111 5.14 12.37 -8.73
C ASP A 111 4.33 13.29 -9.65
N MET A 112 4.73 13.46 -10.91
CA MET A 112 4.06 14.33 -11.90
C MET A 112 2.80 13.72 -12.53
N GLY A 113 2.43 12.50 -12.14
CA GLY A 113 1.24 11.82 -12.65
C GLY A 113 -0.05 12.60 -12.33
N LYS A 114 -0.93 12.73 -13.33
CA LYS A 114 -2.26 13.37 -13.15
C LYS A 114 -3.33 12.43 -12.62
N THR A 115 -3.00 11.16 -12.36
CA THR A 115 -3.97 10.18 -11.89
C THR A 115 -4.41 10.51 -10.48
N LEU A 116 -5.67 10.92 -10.34
CA LEU A 116 -6.31 11.10 -9.04
C LEU A 116 -6.65 9.72 -8.45
N PHE A 117 -6.54 9.60 -7.14
CA PHE A 117 -6.87 8.39 -6.41
C PHE A 117 -8.36 8.08 -6.47
N ARG A 118 -9.21 9.13 -6.48
CA ARG A 118 -10.66 9.02 -6.61
C ARG A 118 -11.11 8.40 -7.94
N ASP A 119 -10.34 8.59 -9.00
CA ASP A 119 -10.62 8.01 -10.31
C ASP A 119 -10.20 6.54 -10.41
N THR A 120 -9.55 5.99 -9.38
CA THR A 120 -9.12 4.60 -9.41
C THR A 120 -10.30 3.66 -9.18
N ASP A 121 -10.28 2.52 -9.87
CA ASP A 121 -11.21 1.40 -9.66
C ASP A 121 -11.33 0.98 -8.18
N ARG A 122 -10.28 1.17 -7.37
CA ARG A 122 -10.33 0.87 -5.94
C ARG A 122 -11.19 1.86 -5.15
N TYR A 123 -11.11 3.15 -5.47
CA TYR A 123 -11.97 4.14 -4.83
C TYR A 123 -13.42 3.96 -5.26
N LEU A 124 -13.65 3.90 -6.58
CA LEU A 124 -15.00 3.79 -7.16
C LEU A 124 -15.78 2.59 -6.60
N ARG A 125 -15.14 1.42 -6.45
CA ARG A 125 -15.77 0.23 -5.85
C ARG A 125 -16.16 0.41 -4.39
N ILE A 126 -15.33 1.10 -3.60
CA ILE A 126 -15.62 1.31 -2.19
C ILE A 126 -16.74 2.36 -2.03
N SER A 127 -16.74 3.41 -2.86
CA SER A 127 -17.83 4.40 -2.91
C SER A 127 -19.16 3.72 -3.26
N ASP A 128 -19.19 2.92 -4.32
CA ASP A 128 -20.38 2.20 -4.79
C ASP A 128 -20.98 1.26 -3.71
N ILE A 129 -20.12 0.55 -2.96
CA ILE A 129 -20.54 -0.30 -1.83
C ILE A 129 -21.17 0.56 -0.72
N TRP A 130 -20.58 1.70 -0.39
CA TRP A 130 -21.04 2.56 0.69
C TRP A 130 -22.34 3.30 0.35
N GLU A 131 -22.47 3.81 -0.87
CA GLU A 131 -23.67 4.44 -1.39
C GLU A 131 -24.86 3.47 -1.37
N ASN A 132 -24.61 2.19 -1.69
CA ASN A 132 -25.62 1.14 -1.71
C ASN A 132 -25.65 0.27 -0.44
N ARG A 133 -25.16 0.77 0.71
CA ARG A 133 -25.03 0.00 1.96
C ARG A 133 -26.34 -0.58 2.53
N LEU A 134 -27.49 -0.03 2.13
CA LEU A 134 -28.82 -0.54 2.52
C LEU A 134 -29.28 -1.71 1.66
N ASP A 135 -28.82 -1.80 0.41
CA ASP A 135 -29.09 -2.90 -0.50
C ASP A 135 -27.96 -3.03 -1.54
N LEU A 136 -26.99 -3.90 -1.24
CA LEU A 136 -25.80 -4.10 -2.06
C LEU A 136 -26.13 -4.66 -3.46
N ARG A 137 -27.33 -5.22 -3.68
CA ARG A 137 -27.74 -5.72 -5.01
C ARG A 137 -27.94 -4.59 -6.02
N LYS A 138 -28.15 -3.36 -5.55
CA LYS A 138 -28.26 -2.16 -6.39
C LYS A 138 -26.91 -1.58 -6.80
N SER A 139 -25.82 -2.04 -6.18
CA SER A 139 -24.47 -1.57 -6.50
C SER A 139 -24.09 -1.94 -7.94
N ARG A 140 -23.37 -1.05 -8.61
CA ARG A 140 -22.81 -1.32 -9.94
C ARG A 140 -21.93 -2.56 -9.91
N ARG A 141 -21.17 -2.72 -8.82
CA ARG A 141 -20.24 -3.84 -8.67
C ARG A 141 -20.95 -5.19 -8.55
N TYR A 142 -22.11 -5.24 -7.91
CA TYR A 142 -22.94 -6.45 -7.88
C TYR A 142 -23.35 -6.83 -9.30
N ALA A 143 -23.94 -5.88 -10.05
CA ALA A 143 -24.38 -6.11 -11.44
C ALA A 143 -23.24 -6.62 -12.33
N GLU A 144 -22.07 -5.97 -12.28
CA GLU A 144 -20.87 -6.38 -13.03
C GLU A 144 -20.46 -7.83 -12.72
N LEU A 145 -20.40 -8.19 -11.43
CA LEU A 145 -19.97 -9.52 -10.99
C LEU A 145 -20.99 -10.60 -11.31
N THR A 146 -22.29 -10.30 -11.22
CA THR A 146 -23.35 -11.23 -11.64
C THR A 146 -23.35 -11.44 -13.15
N GLU A 147 -23.07 -10.41 -13.93
CA GLU A 147 -22.97 -10.53 -15.39
C GLU A 147 -21.77 -11.38 -15.81
N MET A 148 -20.64 -11.24 -15.11
CA MET A 148 -19.49 -12.13 -15.28
C MET A 148 -19.85 -13.61 -15.05
N ILE A 149 -20.71 -13.91 -14.07
CA ILE A 149 -21.20 -15.27 -13.82
C ILE A 149 -22.06 -15.75 -14.99
N ARG A 150 -23.03 -14.93 -15.44
CA ARG A 150 -23.92 -15.26 -16.58
C ARG A 150 -23.14 -15.53 -17.86
N CYS A 151 -22.10 -14.74 -18.12
CA CYS A 151 -21.18 -14.93 -19.24
C CYS A 151 -20.24 -16.15 -19.08
N GLY A 152 -20.35 -16.94 -18.01
CA GLY A 152 -19.49 -18.10 -17.76
C GLY A 152 -18.04 -17.75 -17.40
N ARG A 153 -17.78 -16.50 -16.99
CA ARG A 153 -16.44 -15.98 -16.65
C ARG A 153 -16.43 -15.41 -15.22
N PRO A 154 -16.72 -16.23 -14.19
CA PRO A 154 -16.81 -15.76 -12.82
C PRO A 154 -15.51 -15.09 -12.37
N TYR A 155 -15.64 -14.10 -11.48
CA TYR A 155 -14.48 -13.37 -10.97
C TYR A 155 -13.56 -14.29 -10.15
N ILE A 156 -12.26 -14.21 -10.43
CA ILE A 156 -11.22 -14.97 -9.75
C ILE A 156 -10.14 -14.00 -9.25
N GLU A 157 -9.87 -14.04 -7.95
CA GLU A 157 -8.72 -13.34 -7.37
C GLU A 157 -7.74 -14.35 -6.76
N TYR A 158 -6.48 -14.29 -7.17
CA TYR A 158 -5.42 -15.06 -6.55
C TYR A 158 -4.63 -14.19 -5.59
N ASN A 159 -4.58 -14.58 -4.32
CA ASN A 159 -3.77 -13.91 -3.31
C ASN A 159 -2.55 -14.78 -2.94
N ARG A 160 -1.43 -14.15 -2.58
CA ARG A 160 -0.21 -14.86 -2.14
C ARG A 160 -0.23 -15.22 -0.65
N ASN A 161 -1.10 -14.57 0.12
CA ASN A 161 -1.14 -14.64 1.59
C ASN A 161 -2.39 -15.36 2.11
N ARG A 162 -3.38 -15.65 1.25
CA ARG A 162 -4.62 -16.35 1.60
C ARG A 162 -5.12 -17.21 0.44
N MET A 163 -6.12 -18.04 0.73
CA MET A 163 -6.85 -18.77 -0.30
C MET A 163 -7.50 -17.81 -1.31
N GLY A 164 -7.55 -18.20 -2.58
CA GLY A 164 -8.11 -17.38 -3.64
C GLY A 164 -9.62 -17.15 -3.50
N ILE A 165 -10.12 -16.09 -4.10
CA ILE A 165 -11.55 -15.74 -4.13
C ILE A 165 -12.13 -16.25 -5.45
N TYR A 166 -13.27 -16.95 -5.37
CA TYR A 166 -14.00 -17.44 -6.53
C TYR A 166 -15.47 -17.07 -6.43
N LEU A 167 -15.90 -16.08 -7.22
CA LEU A 167 -17.28 -15.58 -7.19
C LEU A 167 -18.09 -16.22 -8.31
N ASN A 168 -18.50 -17.47 -8.09
CA ASN A 168 -19.24 -18.27 -9.06
C ASN A 168 -20.74 -18.37 -8.80
N THR A 169 -21.24 -17.73 -7.74
CA THR A 169 -22.66 -17.65 -7.42
C THR A 169 -22.98 -16.23 -6.97
N GLU A 170 -24.23 -15.80 -7.18
CA GLU A 170 -24.68 -14.48 -6.73
C GLU A 170 -24.56 -14.33 -5.21
N GLY A 171 -24.77 -15.41 -4.45
CA GLY A 171 -24.56 -15.42 -2.99
C GLY A 171 -23.12 -15.11 -2.60
N LYS A 172 -22.12 -15.66 -3.31
CA LYS A 172 -20.71 -15.31 -3.06
C LYS A 172 -20.38 -13.88 -3.48
N VAL A 173 -21.00 -13.38 -4.55
CA VAL A 173 -20.87 -11.97 -4.95
C VAL A 173 -21.38 -11.07 -3.84
N LEU A 174 -22.59 -11.33 -3.33
CA LEU A 174 -23.17 -10.55 -2.24
C LEU A 174 -22.27 -10.61 -1.00
N ARG A 175 -21.86 -11.80 -0.58
CA ARG A 175 -20.97 -11.98 0.58
C ARG A 175 -19.65 -11.24 0.44
N TYR A 176 -19.07 -11.22 -0.77
CA TYR A 176 -17.87 -10.44 -1.06
C TYR A 176 -18.06 -8.94 -0.79
N LEU A 177 -19.19 -8.38 -1.20
CA LEU A 177 -19.52 -6.97 -0.96
C LEU A 177 -19.82 -6.70 0.51
N GLU A 178 -20.51 -7.62 1.19
CA GLU A 178 -20.81 -7.54 2.63
C GLU A 178 -19.52 -7.49 3.46
N ILE A 179 -18.51 -8.30 3.14
CA ILE A 179 -17.22 -8.28 3.84
C ILE A 179 -16.57 -6.89 3.76
N TYR A 180 -16.64 -6.22 2.59
CA TYR A 180 -16.14 -4.85 2.46
C TYR A 180 -16.98 -3.85 3.25
N LEU A 181 -18.30 -3.98 3.24
CA LEU A 181 -19.18 -3.14 4.05
C LEU A 181 -18.92 -3.33 5.55
N GLU A 182 -18.68 -4.56 6.01
CA GLU A 182 -18.30 -4.86 7.39
C GLU A 182 -16.99 -4.18 7.78
N PHE A 183 -15.98 -4.18 6.90
CA PHE A 183 -14.74 -3.41 7.14
C PHE A 183 -15.00 -1.92 7.29
N MET A 184 -15.86 -1.35 6.44
CA MET A 184 -16.20 0.07 6.50
C MET A 184 -16.94 0.42 7.79
N LYS A 185 -17.94 -0.37 8.18
CA LYS A 185 -18.66 -0.20 9.46
C LYS A 185 -17.72 -0.28 10.65
N GLN A 186 -16.77 -1.22 10.65
CA GLN A 186 -15.79 -1.31 11.72
C GLN A 186 -14.86 -0.09 11.77
N LEU A 187 -14.42 0.39 10.61
CA LEU A 187 -13.58 1.58 10.51
C LEU A 187 -14.34 2.84 10.96
N GLU A 188 -15.63 2.94 10.65
CA GLU A 188 -16.52 4.00 11.12
C GLU A 188 -16.69 3.97 12.64
N THR A 189 -16.94 2.79 13.22
CA THR A 189 -17.19 2.64 14.66
C THR A 189 -15.94 2.81 15.52
N HIS A 190 -14.81 2.22 15.12
CA HIS A 190 -13.59 2.15 15.96
C HIS A 190 -12.51 3.15 15.53
N GLY A 191 -12.70 3.82 14.39
CA GLY A 191 -11.65 4.61 13.77
C GLY A 191 -10.49 3.75 13.26
N TYR A 192 -9.37 4.41 12.96
CA TYR A 192 -8.23 3.77 12.33
C TYR A 192 -7.21 3.27 13.37
N GLU A 193 -7.15 1.94 13.57
CA GLU A 193 -6.17 1.32 14.49
C GLU A 193 -4.88 0.88 13.76
N SER A 194 -3.78 1.58 14.05
CA SER A 194 -2.44 1.34 13.47
C SER A 194 -1.76 0.05 13.96
N SER A 195 -2.15 -0.46 15.13
CA SER A 195 -1.54 -1.65 15.77
C SER A 195 -1.95 -2.96 15.10
N LEU A 196 -3.10 -2.99 14.41
CA LEU A 196 -3.63 -4.18 13.74
C LEU A 196 -3.22 -4.28 12.25
N GLU A 197 -2.33 -3.41 11.78
CA GLU A 197 -2.09 -3.23 10.34
C GLU A 197 -1.13 -4.23 9.71
N LYS A 198 -1.68 -5.16 8.92
CA LYS A 198 -0.90 -5.99 7.99
C LYS A 198 -0.49 -5.22 6.70
N ASP A 199 -1.30 -4.25 6.25
CA ASP A 199 -1.02 -3.42 5.06
C ASP A 199 -1.38 -1.94 5.31
N PRO A 200 -0.42 -1.12 5.82
CA PRO A 200 -0.68 0.28 6.13
C PRO A 200 -0.93 1.10 4.87
N VAL A 201 -1.65 2.21 5.01
CA VAL A 201 -1.70 3.25 3.97
C VAL A 201 -0.30 3.82 3.79
N CYS A 202 0.19 3.81 2.55
CA CYS A 202 1.56 4.21 2.25
C CYS A 202 1.61 5.35 1.22
N ALA A 203 2.47 6.32 1.48
CA ALA A 203 2.74 7.46 0.62
C ALA A 203 4.25 7.64 0.38
N ALA A 204 4.58 8.52 -0.55
CA ALA A 204 5.93 9.02 -0.78
C ALA A 204 5.88 10.54 -0.87
N VAL A 205 6.99 11.19 -0.53
CA VAL A 205 7.11 12.66 -0.56
C VAL A 205 7.50 13.08 -1.98
N GLY A 206 6.67 13.88 -2.63
CA GLY A 206 6.92 14.43 -3.97
C GLY A 206 8.04 15.47 -3.98
N ARG A 207 8.42 15.95 -5.17
CA ARG A 207 9.51 16.94 -5.30
C ARG A 207 9.22 18.29 -4.63
N ASN A 208 7.95 18.58 -4.37
CA ASN A 208 7.50 19.80 -3.72
C ASN A 208 7.10 19.58 -2.25
N GLY A 209 7.35 18.40 -1.68
CA GLY A 209 7.03 18.08 -0.29
C GLY A 209 5.62 17.56 -0.08
N GLU A 210 4.83 17.37 -1.13
CA GLU A 210 3.48 16.85 -1.02
C GLU A 210 3.45 15.34 -0.78
N LEU A 211 2.35 14.84 -0.21
CA LEU A 211 2.14 13.40 -0.05
C LEU A 211 1.52 12.80 -1.31
N ILE A 212 2.25 11.88 -1.94
CA ILE A 212 1.80 11.15 -3.13
C ILE A 212 1.49 9.70 -2.78
N LYS A 213 0.31 9.23 -3.16
CA LYS A 213 -0.18 7.90 -2.83
C LYS A 213 0.58 6.81 -3.57
N THR A 214 1.07 5.80 -2.83
CA THR A 214 1.69 4.60 -3.42
C THR A 214 0.69 3.45 -3.56
N ALA A 215 1.08 2.35 -4.22
CA ALA A 215 0.18 1.22 -4.50
C ALA A 215 -0.24 0.36 -3.27
N LYS A 216 0.22 0.65 -2.04
CA LYS A 216 -0.11 -0.13 -0.82
C LYS A 216 -1.18 0.52 0.04
N GLY A 217 -2.11 -0.26 0.59
CA GLY A 217 -3.22 0.28 1.39
C GLY A 217 -4.23 1.09 0.57
N LEU A 218 -4.51 0.71 -0.69
CA LEU A 218 -5.48 1.42 -1.54
C LEU A 218 -6.91 1.29 -1.00
N HIS A 219 -7.34 0.08 -0.62
CA HIS A 219 -8.69 -0.11 -0.07
C HIS A 219 -8.91 0.70 1.21
N ARG A 220 -7.93 0.73 2.11
CA ARG A 220 -8.02 1.48 3.38
C ARG A 220 -8.12 2.97 3.16
N LEU A 221 -7.33 3.52 2.24
CA LEU A 221 -7.45 4.93 1.90
C LEU A 221 -8.82 5.25 1.31
N ALA A 222 -9.31 4.42 0.38
CA ALA A 222 -10.64 4.60 -0.20
C ALA A 222 -11.73 4.58 0.88
N MET A 223 -11.68 3.63 1.81
CA MET A 223 -12.62 3.58 2.93
C MET A 223 -12.51 4.83 3.81
N ALA A 224 -11.29 5.27 4.14
CA ALA A 224 -11.08 6.44 4.98
C ALA A 224 -11.59 7.75 4.34
N GLN A 225 -11.40 7.92 3.02
CA GLN A 225 -11.95 9.06 2.28
C GLN A 225 -13.47 9.00 2.18
N VAL A 226 -14.05 7.82 1.85
CA VAL A 226 -15.50 7.66 1.75
C VAL A 226 -16.21 7.88 3.10
N LEU A 227 -15.57 7.49 4.21
CA LEU A 227 -16.07 7.74 5.56
C LEU A 227 -15.78 9.17 6.06
N GLY A 228 -15.10 10.02 5.29
CA GLY A 228 -14.77 11.39 5.69
C GLY A 228 -13.86 11.47 6.93
N MET A 229 -12.96 10.51 7.12
CA MET A 229 -12.08 10.50 8.29
C MET A 229 -11.16 11.73 8.28
N ARG A 230 -10.97 12.36 9.45
CA ARG A 230 -10.11 13.55 9.57
C ARG A 230 -8.62 13.25 9.52
N SER A 231 -8.22 12.07 10.03
CA SER A 231 -6.82 11.68 10.10
C SER A 231 -6.67 10.17 10.08
N ILE A 232 -5.64 9.71 9.35
CA ILE A 232 -5.17 8.33 9.34
C ILE A 232 -3.64 8.28 9.47
N PRO A 233 -3.07 7.20 10.02
CA PRO A 233 -1.65 6.95 9.95
C PRO A 233 -1.24 6.63 8.50
N VAL A 234 -0.22 7.32 8.01
CA VAL A 234 0.34 7.14 6.68
C VAL A 234 1.83 6.84 6.82
N ARG A 235 2.25 5.71 6.27
CA ARG A 235 3.66 5.33 6.25
C ARG A 235 4.36 5.89 5.02
N ILE A 236 5.37 6.73 5.25
CA ILE A 236 6.27 7.23 4.23
C ILE A 236 7.21 6.11 3.80
N ARG A 237 7.19 5.77 2.51
CA ARG A 237 8.03 4.71 1.93
C ARG A 237 9.15 5.21 1.04
N GLY A 238 9.08 6.48 0.66
CA GLY A 238 10.15 7.10 -0.07
C GLY A 238 9.97 8.60 -0.21
N VAL A 239 11.02 9.22 -0.71
CA VAL A 239 11.18 10.66 -0.84
C VAL A 239 11.77 10.94 -2.21
N HIS A 240 11.26 11.96 -2.91
CA HIS A 240 11.80 12.38 -4.18
C HIS A 240 13.24 12.90 -4.01
N ARG A 241 14.16 12.56 -4.93
CA ARG A 241 15.56 12.99 -4.87
C ARG A 241 15.71 14.50 -4.73
N GLU A 242 15.01 15.28 -5.53
CA GLU A 242 15.09 16.75 -5.45
C GLU A 242 14.63 17.30 -4.09
N TRP A 243 13.60 16.69 -3.48
CA TRP A 243 13.17 17.08 -2.13
C TRP A 243 14.23 16.70 -1.09
N TRP A 244 14.79 15.50 -1.20
CA TRP A 244 15.87 15.02 -0.35
C TRP A 244 17.08 15.95 -0.39
N GLU A 245 17.56 16.32 -1.58
CA GLU A 245 18.72 17.19 -1.76
C GLU A 245 18.46 18.60 -1.22
N ARG A 246 17.24 19.12 -1.39
CA ARG A 246 16.84 20.44 -0.89
C ARG A 246 16.76 20.52 0.64
N THR A 247 16.31 19.44 1.28
CA THR A 247 16.02 19.38 2.73
C THR A 247 17.15 18.69 3.49
N ALA A 248 17.28 17.38 3.34
CA ALA A 248 18.26 16.54 4.02
C ALA A 248 19.68 16.69 3.48
N GLY A 249 19.85 17.12 2.22
CA GLY A 249 21.18 17.28 1.60
C GLY A 249 22.10 18.27 2.32
N LYS A 250 21.53 19.22 3.09
CA LYS A 250 22.26 20.22 3.87
C LYS A 250 22.58 19.79 5.30
N GLU A 251 22.04 18.65 5.74
CA GLU A 251 22.24 18.13 7.09
C GLU A 251 23.53 17.31 7.14
N ASN A 252 24.44 17.68 8.05
CA ASN A 252 25.74 17.01 8.22
C ASN A 252 25.60 15.74 9.07
N ASP A 253 24.58 15.68 9.93
CA ASP A 253 24.28 14.50 10.73
C ASP A 253 23.44 13.49 9.93
N THR A 254 24.11 12.43 9.48
CA THR A 254 23.50 11.36 8.69
C THR A 254 22.26 10.74 9.35
N ASP A 255 22.21 10.64 10.67
CA ASP A 255 21.06 10.07 11.39
C ASP A 255 19.85 11.02 11.32
N LYS A 256 20.10 12.33 11.30
CA LYS A 256 19.05 13.36 11.20
C LYS A 256 18.56 13.59 9.78
N LYS A 257 19.34 13.26 8.75
CA LYS A 257 18.93 13.46 7.34
C LYS A 257 17.54 12.89 7.04
N ILE A 258 17.24 11.67 7.48
CA ILE A 258 15.92 11.05 7.25
C ILE A 258 14.80 11.82 7.96
N LEU A 259 15.05 12.29 9.19
CA LEU A 259 14.08 13.06 9.95
C LEU A 259 13.84 14.44 9.32
N ARG A 260 14.91 15.11 8.87
CA ARG A 260 14.84 16.41 8.18
C ARG A 260 14.03 16.34 6.89
N ALA A 261 14.11 15.25 6.15
CA ALA A 261 13.29 15.06 4.95
C ALA A 261 11.77 15.01 5.24
N LEU A 262 11.37 14.82 6.49
CA LEU A 262 9.98 14.58 6.91
C LEU A 262 9.43 15.65 7.86
N GLU A 263 10.27 16.55 8.36
CA GLU A 263 9.92 17.53 9.40
C GLU A 263 8.76 18.44 9.01
N HIS A 264 8.57 18.71 7.71
CA HIS A 264 7.49 19.56 7.19
C HIS A 264 6.17 18.83 6.92
N LEU A 265 6.08 17.53 7.25
CA LEU A 265 4.90 16.69 6.96
C LEU A 265 4.00 16.46 8.17
N GLY A 266 4.36 17.00 9.34
CA GLY A 266 3.65 16.84 10.61
C GLY A 266 2.86 18.06 11.03
#